data_AF-A0A521WHR5-F1
#
_entry.id   AF-A0A521WHR5-F1
#
_cell.length_a   1.000
_cell.length_b   1.000
_cell.length_c   1.000
_cell.angle_alpha   90.00
_cell.angle_beta   90.00
_cell.angle_gamma   90.00
#
_symmetry.space_group_name_H-M   'P 1'
#
loop_
_entity.id
_entity.type
_entity.pdbx_description
1 polymer ?
#
loop_
_entity_poly.entity_id
_entity_poly.type
_entity_poly.pdbx_seq_one_letter_code
_entity_poly.pdbx_strand_id
1 'polypeptide(L)'
;MMRMICAIVRALSLRRSEPARAVGRGPEATQRRGSGHLAPVPGYTALANDTEPNGTCSGPANEWRNRMVTVSKISRRDGRAETEAEYRDRFKFDRVSWGSHCIDCYPGNCPYRVYVRDGSIVFEEQSGTLPVIEKGVPDMNPMGCQKGANWSRTLNGGERIHWPLKRVGKRGSGQWERVSWEQACNEVADGIIDAIQEQGPESMIALSGCNMSTWGVTGRTRFFSQIGGITTDLNAEMNDFSPGHYLTYGKFDPVSSIDDWFHADVFFIWFSNPAFTRIP
;
A
#
# COMPACT_ATOMS: atom_id res chain seq x y z
N MET A 1 36.27 -7.64 -21.94
CA MET A 1 35.42 -7.26 -20.81
C MET A 1 34.32 -8.31 -20.53
N MET A 2 33.56 -8.77 -21.55
CA MET A 2 32.52 -9.81 -21.40
C MET A 2 33.01 -11.16 -20.82
N ARG A 3 34.23 -11.60 -21.17
CA ARG A 3 34.81 -12.86 -20.64
C ARG A 3 35.23 -12.79 -19.16
N MET A 4 35.41 -11.58 -18.61
CA MET A 4 35.85 -11.38 -17.23
C MET A 4 34.67 -11.42 -16.26
N ILE A 5 33.47 -11.03 -16.71
CA ILE A 5 32.23 -11.07 -15.92
C ILE A 5 31.74 -12.52 -15.75
N CYS A 6 31.79 -13.34 -16.82
CA CYS A 6 31.48 -14.77 -16.71
C CYS A 6 32.39 -15.53 -15.73
N ALA A 7 33.66 -15.15 -15.62
CA ALA A 7 34.61 -15.78 -14.70
C ALA A 7 34.31 -15.45 -13.22
N ILE A 8 33.85 -14.22 -12.93
CA ILE A 8 33.52 -13.79 -11.56
C ILE A 8 32.23 -14.47 -11.07
N VAL A 9 31.22 -14.60 -11.93
CA VAL A 9 29.95 -15.26 -11.57
C VAL A 9 30.14 -16.77 -11.36
N ARG A 10 30.98 -17.43 -12.15
CA ARG A 10 31.32 -18.86 -11.97
C ARG A 10 32.14 -19.12 -10.71
N ALA A 11 33.01 -18.17 -10.32
CA ALA A 11 33.79 -18.26 -9.08
C ALA A 11 32.93 -18.08 -7.82
N LEU A 12 31.83 -17.32 -7.90
CA LEU A 12 30.87 -17.16 -6.78
C LEU A 12 29.95 -18.37 -6.63
N SER A 13 29.61 -19.06 -7.73
CA SER A 13 28.83 -20.30 -7.69
C SER A 13 29.60 -21.48 -7.07
N LEU A 14 30.93 -21.52 -7.20
CA LEU A 14 31.77 -22.62 -6.70
C LEU A 14 32.18 -22.48 -5.21
N ARG A 15 31.94 -21.32 -4.57
CA ARG A 15 32.23 -21.12 -3.13
C ARG A 15 31.13 -21.60 -2.18
N ARG A 16 29.99 -22.09 -2.69
CA ARG A 16 28.89 -22.59 -1.85
C ARG A 16 29.06 -24.04 -1.36
N SER A 17 30.17 -24.72 -1.68
CA SER A 17 30.37 -26.14 -1.35
C SER A 17 31.34 -26.45 -0.19
N GLU A 18 31.79 -25.47 0.59
CA GLU A 18 32.60 -25.75 1.80
C GLU A 18 31.76 -25.59 3.10
N PRO A 19 31.77 -26.59 4.01
CA PRO A 19 31.11 -26.45 5.30
C PRO A 19 31.87 -25.48 6.20
N ALA A 20 31.15 -24.53 6.80
CA ALA A 20 31.70 -23.50 7.68
C ALA A 20 32.40 -24.12 8.92
N ARG A 21 33.67 -23.75 9.14
CA ARG A 21 34.42 -24.08 10.36
C ARG A 21 33.83 -23.34 11.56
N ALA A 22 33.58 -24.09 12.64
CA ALA A 22 33.12 -23.57 13.92
C ALA A 22 34.18 -22.66 14.57
N VAL A 23 33.76 -21.47 15.00
CA VAL A 23 34.55 -20.55 15.84
C VAL A 23 33.98 -20.58 17.26
N GLY A 24 34.87 -20.74 18.24
CA GLY A 24 34.56 -21.06 19.64
C GLY A 24 33.80 -19.99 20.43
N ARG A 25 33.02 -20.45 21.40
CA ARG A 25 32.23 -19.64 22.35
C ARG A 25 33.11 -19.03 23.46
N GLY A 26 32.91 -17.73 23.72
CA GLY A 26 33.25 -17.07 25.00
C GLY A 26 32.06 -17.10 25.99
N PRO A 27 32.26 -16.73 27.27
CA PRO A 27 31.47 -17.25 28.39
C PRO A 27 30.09 -16.60 28.56
N GLU A 28 29.18 -17.42 29.10
CA GLU A 28 27.74 -17.22 29.26
C GLU A 28 27.37 -16.11 30.27
N ALA A 29 26.44 -15.24 29.88
CA ALA A 29 25.61 -14.48 30.81
C ALA A 29 24.25 -15.18 30.94
N THR A 30 23.95 -15.61 32.17
CA THR A 30 22.77 -16.36 32.58
C THR A 30 21.49 -15.51 32.47
N GLN A 31 20.56 -15.90 31.59
CA GLN A 31 19.17 -15.47 31.65
C GLN A 31 18.23 -16.67 31.74
N ARG A 32 17.40 -16.67 32.78
CA ARG A 32 16.54 -17.77 33.23
C ARG A 32 15.56 -18.22 32.14
N ARG A 33 15.55 -19.53 31.88
CA ARG A 33 14.54 -20.20 31.05
C ARG A 33 13.21 -20.29 31.82
N GLY A 34 12.15 -19.69 31.27
CA GLY A 34 10.77 -20.07 31.55
C GLY A 34 10.30 -21.02 30.44
N SER A 35 10.03 -22.27 30.81
CA SER A 35 9.55 -23.33 29.92
C SER A 35 8.05 -23.15 29.62
N GLY A 36 7.70 -22.93 28.36
CA GLY A 36 6.33 -23.07 27.85
C GLY A 36 6.37 -23.79 26.51
N HIS A 37 6.07 -25.09 26.51
CA HIS A 37 5.82 -25.88 25.31
C HIS A 37 4.58 -25.33 24.58
N LEU A 38 4.72 -24.90 23.32
CA LEU A 38 3.60 -24.72 22.41
C LEU A 38 3.56 -25.93 21.46
N ALA A 39 2.47 -26.68 21.55
CA ALA A 39 2.17 -27.85 20.73
C ALA A 39 1.94 -27.45 19.25
N PRO A 40 2.15 -28.36 18.29
CA PRO A 40 1.91 -28.10 16.88
C PRO A 40 0.41 -28.03 16.57
N VAL A 41 -0.03 -26.98 15.86
CA VAL A 41 -1.41 -26.86 15.37
C VAL A 41 -1.52 -27.68 14.06
N PRO A 42 -2.44 -28.64 13.94
CA PRO A 42 -2.55 -29.49 12.76
C PRO A 42 -3.28 -28.81 11.60
N GLY A 43 -2.76 -29.02 10.38
CA GLY A 43 -3.56 -29.22 9.16
C GLY A 43 -4.09 -27.97 8.43
N TYR A 44 -3.43 -27.60 7.33
CA TYR A 44 -4.12 -27.02 6.17
C TYR A 44 -3.96 -27.99 4.99
N THR A 45 -4.94 -28.86 4.81
CA THR A 45 -5.17 -29.58 3.56
C THR A 45 -6.19 -28.78 2.75
N ALA A 46 -5.85 -28.51 1.48
CA ALA A 46 -6.75 -27.94 0.50
C ALA A 46 -7.91 -28.91 0.20
N LEU A 47 -9.14 -28.39 0.05
CA LEU A 47 -10.00 -28.53 -1.14
C LEU A 47 -11.46 -28.13 -0.83
N ALA A 48 -12.00 -27.30 -1.72
CA ALA A 48 -13.35 -27.29 -2.31
C ALA A 48 -14.63 -27.46 -1.45
N ASN A 49 -15.56 -26.54 -1.73
CA ASN A 49 -17.02 -26.71 -1.70
C ASN A 49 -17.67 -27.13 -0.38
N ASP A 50 -17.96 -26.13 0.46
CA ASP A 50 -19.13 -26.16 1.34
C ASP A 50 -19.88 -24.82 1.22
N THR A 51 -20.74 -24.74 0.20
CA THR A 51 -21.89 -23.83 0.26
C THR A 51 -23.01 -24.56 1.01
N GLU A 52 -23.28 -24.14 2.24
CA GLU A 52 -24.55 -24.35 2.93
C GLU A 52 -25.20 -22.99 3.21
N PRO A 53 -26.54 -22.89 3.12
CA PRO A 53 -27.27 -21.64 3.06
C PRO A 53 -27.45 -21.07 4.48
N ASN A 54 -27.15 -19.79 4.66
CA ASN A 54 -27.28 -19.06 5.93
C ASN A 54 -26.43 -19.62 7.09
N GLY A 55 -25.13 -19.33 7.07
CA GLY A 55 -24.23 -19.65 8.18
C GLY A 55 -23.14 -18.59 8.34
N THR A 56 -23.19 -17.84 9.43
CA THR A 56 -22.16 -16.88 9.85
C THR A 56 -20.82 -17.60 10.05
N CYS A 57 -19.77 -17.22 9.30
CA CYS A 57 -18.41 -17.73 9.51
C CYS A 57 -17.88 -17.30 10.89
N SER A 58 -17.70 -18.24 11.81
CA SER A 58 -17.04 -18.03 13.10
C SER A 58 -15.53 -18.28 12.98
N GLY A 59 -14.77 -17.24 12.64
CA GLY A 59 -13.30 -17.23 12.66
C GLY A 59 -12.75 -15.99 13.39
N PRO A 60 -11.45 -15.96 13.75
CA PRO A 60 -10.85 -14.90 14.57
C PRO A 60 -10.85 -13.50 13.91
N ALA A 61 -11.29 -13.40 12.65
CA ALA A 61 -11.64 -12.12 12.01
C ALA A 61 -12.88 -11.43 12.63
N ASN A 62 -13.64 -12.14 13.47
CA ASN A 62 -14.84 -11.61 14.13
C ASN A 62 -14.57 -10.87 15.44
N GLU A 63 -13.36 -10.95 16.00
CA GLU A 63 -13.05 -10.26 17.27
C GLU A 63 -13.06 -8.73 17.11
N TRP A 64 -12.63 -8.22 15.95
CA TRP A 64 -12.69 -6.78 15.65
C TRP A 64 -14.09 -6.32 15.23
N ARG A 65 -14.87 -7.18 14.56
CA ARG A 65 -16.27 -6.88 14.20
C ARG A 65 -17.18 -6.87 15.43
N ASN A 66 -16.92 -7.72 16.42
CA ASN A 66 -17.69 -7.78 17.67
C ASN A 66 -17.26 -6.74 18.72
N ARG A 67 -16.26 -5.90 18.42
CA ARG A 67 -16.04 -4.64 19.15
C ARG A 67 -16.99 -3.52 18.73
N MET A 68 -17.91 -3.77 17.79
CA MET A 68 -19.16 -3.01 17.73
C MET A 68 -20.07 -3.45 18.88
N VAL A 69 -20.01 -2.67 19.95
CA VAL A 69 -21.01 -2.51 21.02
C VAL A 69 -22.08 -3.61 21.03
N THR A 70 -21.83 -4.70 21.76
CA THR A 70 -22.94 -5.40 22.39
C THR A 70 -23.61 -4.36 23.28
N VAL A 71 -24.82 -3.92 22.94
CA VAL A 71 -25.65 -3.09 23.84
C VAL A 71 -26.15 -4.00 24.96
N SER A 72 -25.23 -4.51 25.77
CA SER A 72 -25.53 -5.26 26.97
C SER A 72 -26.04 -4.27 28.01
N LYS A 73 -27.37 -4.18 28.11
CA LYS A 73 -28.13 -3.50 29.17
C LYS A 73 -27.62 -2.10 29.53
N ILE A 74 -28.17 -1.10 28.84
CA ILE A 74 -28.17 0.28 29.34
C ILE A 74 -29.05 0.28 30.61
N SER A 75 -28.45 0.02 31.78
CA SER A 75 -29.11 0.28 33.05
C SER A 75 -29.21 1.79 33.19
N ARG A 76 -30.42 2.34 33.36
CA ARG A 76 -30.64 3.75 33.66
C ARG A 76 -29.96 4.11 34.99
N ARG A 77 -28.70 4.55 34.92
CA ARG A 77 -27.92 5.17 35.99
C ARG A 77 -27.62 6.58 35.50
N ASP A 78 -27.96 7.61 36.27
CA ASP A 78 -27.82 9.06 35.98
C ASP A 78 -27.25 9.40 34.58
N GLY A 79 -28.12 9.22 33.58
CA GLY A 79 -27.81 8.66 32.26
C GLY A 79 -27.10 9.55 31.24
N ARG A 80 -26.58 10.72 31.64
CA ARG A 80 -25.97 11.67 30.69
C ARG A 80 -24.46 11.81 30.86
N ALA A 81 -23.95 11.93 32.09
CA ALA A 81 -22.52 12.10 32.32
C ALA A 81 -21.73 10.81 32.03
N GLU A 82 -22.27 9.64 32.40
CA GLU A 82 -21.66 8.33 32.13
C GLU A 82 -21.68 7.99 30.63
N THR A 83 -22.75 8.34 29.91
CA THR A 83 -22.86 8.11 28.45
C THR A 83 -21.93 9.04 27.67
N GLU A 84 -21.82 10.31 28.07
CA GLU A 84 -20.84 11.22 27.46
C GLU A 84 -19.38 10.81 27.74
N ALA A 85 -19.10 10.23 28.92
CA ALA A 85 -17.78 9.71 29.25
C ALA A 85 -17.34 8.59 28.30
N GLU A 86 -18.26 7.72 27.89
CA GLU A 86 -17.98 6.67 26.89
C GLU A 86 -17.59 7.27 25.53
N TYR A 87 -18.34 8.26 25.03
CA TYR A 87 -18.00 8.94 23.77
C TYR A 87 -16.66 9.68 23.85
N ARG A 88 -16.37 10.34 24.97
CA ARG A 88 -15.07 11.00 25.20
C ARG A 88 -13.94 9.99 25.24
N ASP A 89 -14.15 8.82 25.84
CA ASP A 89 -13.13 7.76 25.86
C ASP A 89 -12.83 7.21 24.46
N ARG A 90 -13.85 7.04 23.61
CA ARG A 90 -13.67 6.62 22.21
C ARG A 90 -12.79 7.60 21.41
N PHE A 91 -12.78 8.88 21.78
CA PHE A 91 -11.99 9.93 21.14
C PHE A 91 -10.62 10.17 21.81
N LYS A 92 -10.09 9.20 22.57
CA LYS A 92 -8.71 9.22 23.08
C LYS A 92 -7.79 8.38 22.20
N PHE A 93 -6.57 8.86 22.00
CA PHE A 93 -5.56 8.26 21.12
C PHE A 93 -4.17 8.34 21.75
N ASP A 94 -3.31 7.41 21.38
CA ASP A 94 -1.92 7.37 21.87
C ASP A 94 -1.02 8.30 21.06
N ARG A 95 -1.30 8.41 19.76
CA ARG A 95 -0.50 9.19 18.81
C ARG A 95 -1.33 9.64 17.62
N VAL A 96 -0.99 10.83 17.12
CA VAL A 96 -1.45 11.34 15.83
C VAL A 96 -0.24 11.48 14.91
N SER A 97 -0.36 10.99 13.68
CA SER A 97 0.71 11.06 12.67
C SER A 97 0.22 11.73 11.40
N TRP A 98 1.14 12.30 10.64
CA TRP A 98 0.84 12.76 9.28
C TRP A 98 0.65 11.59 8.33
N GLY A 99 -0.36 11.69 7.49
CA GLY A 99 -0.66 10.73 6.44
C GLY A 99 -1.19 11.40 5.18
N SER A 100 -1.15 10.65 4.09
CA SER A 100 -1.72 10.98 2.79
C SER A 100 -2.00 9.68 2.04
N HIS A 101 -2.76 9.74 0.95
CA HIS A 101 -3.16 8.57 0.17
C HIS A 101 -2.30 8.43 -1.08
N CYS A 102 -1.54 7.34 -1.15
CA CYS A 102 -0.68 7.01 -2.30
C CYS A 102 -1.50 6.34 -3.42
N ILE A 103 -2.45 7.08 -3.97
CA ILE A 103 -3.35 6.68 -5.05
C ILE A 103 -3.33 7.77 -6.13
N ASP A 104 -3.65 7.40 -7.36
CA ASP A 104 -3.81 8.38 -8.44
C ASP A 104 -5.14 9.13 -8.30
N CYS A 105 -5.09 10.29 -7.66
CA CYS A 105 -6.22 11.19 -7.52
C CYS A 105 -5.76 12.64 -7.68
N TYR A 106 -6.68 13.50 -8.15
CA TYR A 106 -6.40 14.92 -8.41
C TYR A 106 -7.30 15.83 -7.57
N PRO A 107 -6.78 16.94 -7.01
CA PRO A 107 -5.35 17.35 -6.99
C PRO A 107 -4.45 16.44 -6.12
N GLY A 108 -5.05 15.45 -5.43
CA GLY A 108 -4.33 14.43 -4.69
C GLY A 108 -3.62 14.95 -3.45
N ASN A 109 -2.81 14.09 -2.83
CA ASN A 109 -1.93 14.43 -1.71
C ASN A 109 -2.59 15.21 -0.55
N CYS A 110 -3.88 14.98 -0.32
CA CYS A 110 -4.61 15.65 0.74
C CYS A 110 -3.94 15.38 2.10
N PRO A 111 -3.68 16.41 2.92
CA PRO A 111 -3.03 16.22 4.21
C PRO A 111 -4.01 15.64 5.22
N TYR A 112 -3.70 14.46 5.75
CA TYR A 112 -4.51 13.79 6.77
C TYR A 112 -3.75 13.65 8.10
N ARG A 113 -4.51 13.67 9.19
CA ARG A 113 -4.09 13.22 10.51
C ARG A 113 -4.57 11.79 10.71
N VAL A 114 -3.65 10.89 11.01
CA VAL A 114 -3.92 9.47 11.25
C VAL A 114 -3.84 9.21 12.75
N TYR A 115 -4.96 8.77 13.32
CA TYR A 115 -5.11 8.54 14.75
C TYR A 115 -4.83 7.07 15.09
N VAL A 116 -3.97 6.86 16.09
CA VAL A 116 -3.54 5.53 16.53
C VAL A 116 -3.92 5.32 18.00
N ARG A 117 -4.50 4.16 18.30
CA ARG A 117 -4.82 3.70 19.65
C ARG A 117 -4.54 2.20 19.77
N ASP A 118 -3.90 1.79 20.86
CA ASP A 118 -3.55 0.39 21.14
C ASP A 118 -2.77 -0.25 19.97
N GLY A 119 -1.86 0.53 19.37
CA GLY A 119 -1.04 0.11 18.23
C GLY A 119 -1.80 -0.04 16.90
N SER A 120 -3.08 0.29 16.85
CA SER A 120 -3.93 0.18 15.65
C SER A 120 -4.44 1.55 15.18
N ILE A 121 -4.58 1.72 13.87
CA ILE A 121 -5.21 2.93 13.31
C ILE A 121 -6.72 2.86 13.55
N VAL A 122 -7.29 3.91 14.13
CA VAL A 122 -8.72 3.97 14.46
C VAL A 122 -9.53 4.73 13.42
N PHE A 123 -9.02 5.88 12.97
CA PHE A 123 -9.56 6.65 11.84
C PHE A 123 -8.52 7.67 11.37
N GLU A 124 -8.88 8.40 10.33
CA GLU A 124 -8.12 9.53 9.80
C GLU A 124 -9.07 10.68 9.47
N GLU A 125 -8.58 11.90 9.57
CA GLU A 125 -9.33 13.10 9.21
C GLU A 125 -8.44 14.09 8.45
N GLN A 126 -9.05 14.99 7.69
CA GLN A 126 -8.32 16.06 7.04
C GLN A 126 -7.64 16.98 8.06
N SER A 127 -6.38 17.33 7.80
CA SER A 127 -5.59 18.13 8.73
C SER A 127 -6.03 19.59 8.81
N GLY A 128 -6.53 20.16 7.70
CA GLY A 128 -6.94 21.57 7.65
C GLY A 128 -5.79 22.55 7.93
N THR A 129 -4.57 22.22 7.49
CA THR A 129 -3.33 22.97 7.79
C THR A 129 -2.69 23.63 6.59
N LEU A 130 -3.36 23.67 5.44
CA LEU A 130 -2.83 24.34 4.26
C LEU A 130 -2.84 25.86 4.51
N PRO A 131 -1.74 26.57 4.20
CA PRO A 131 -1.69 28.01 4.37
C PRO A 131 -2.59 28.71 3.35
N VAL A 132 -3.11 29.88 3.74
CA VAL A 132 -3.74 30.81 2.79
C VAL A 132 -2.63 31.33 1.85
N ILE A 133 -2.79 31.07 0.55
CA ILE A 133 -1.80 31.47 -0.46
C ILE A 133 -2.01 32.92 -0.88
N GLU A 134 -3.26 33.33 -1.08
CA GLU A 134 -3.63 34.66 -1.55
C GLU A 134 -4.78 35.23 -0.72
N LYS A 135 -4.70 36.52 -0.38
CA LYS A 135 -5.76 37.20 0.36
C LYS A 135 -6.97 37.44 -0.55
N GLY A 136 -8.13 36.95 -0.14
CA GLY A 136 -9.38 37.12 -0.88
C GLY A 136 -9.75 35.91 -1.75
N VAL A 137 -8.82 34.97 -1.92
CA VAL A 137 -9.07 33.66 -2.54
C VAL A 137 -9.25 32.61 -1.43
N PRO A 138 -10.27 31.74 -1.51
CA PRO A 138 -10.43 30.64 -0.56
C PRO A 138 -9.18 29.76 -0.51
N ASP A 139 -8.79 29.37 0.70
CA ASP A 139 -7.72 28.40 0.84
C ASP A 139 -8.18 26.97 0.48
N MET A 140 -7.22 26.08 0.34
CA MET A 140 -7.47 24.70 -0.07
C MET A 140 -8.00 23.81 1.06
N ASN A 141 -8.19 24.32 2.29
CA ASN A 141 -8.69 23.48 3.37
C ASN A 141 -10.18 23.15 3.18
N PRO A 142 -10.63 21.95 3.63
CA PRO A 142 -9.84 20.90 4.27
C PRO A 142 -9.21 19.89 3.29
N MET A 143 -9.43 20.02 1.98
CA MET A 143 -9.24 18.94 1.01
C MET A 143 -10.01 17.66 1.39
N GLY A 144 -9.56 16.51 0.88
CA GLY A 144 -10.06 15.19 1.23
C GLY A 144 -11.34 14.79 0.50
N CYS A 145 -11.63 13.49 0.55
CA CYS A 145 -12.84 12.95 -0.06
C CYS A 145 -13.32 11.71 0.71
N GLN A 146 -14.49 11.20 0.34
CA GLN A 146 -15.10 10.00 0.92
C GLN A 146 -14.21 8.75 0.82
N LYS A 147 -13.35 8.65 -0.20
CA LYS A 147 -12.42 7.52 -0.36
C LYS A 147 -11.25 7.63 0.62
N GLY A 148 -10.68 8.83 0.75
CA GLY A 148 -9.61 9.12 1.70
C GLY A 148 -10.07 8.95 3.15
N ALA A 149 -11.26 9.42 3.49
CA ALA A 149 -11.86 9.24 4.82
C ALA A 149 -12.12 7.76 5.19
N ASN A 150 -12.08 6.84 4.22
CA ASN A 150 -12.29 5.41 4.42
C ASN A 150 -11.02 4.57 4.23
N TRP A 151 -9.86 5.20 3.97
CA TRP A 151 -8.65 4.48 3.57
C TRP A 151 -8.13 3.54 4.66
N SER A 152 -8.13 3.97 5.91
CA SER A 152 -7.74 3.20 7.10
C SER A 152 -8.46 1.86 7.23
N ARG A 153 -9.69 1.73 6.71
CA ARG A 153 -10.42 0.46 6.70
C ARG A 153 -9.77 -0.59 5.80
N THR A 154 -9.10 -0.17 4.72
CA THR A 154 -8.42 -1.09 3.78
C THR A 154 -7.23 -1.78 4.43
N LEU A 155 -6.64 -1.19 5.47
CA LEU A 155 -5.53 -1.80 6.22
C LEU A 155 -5.97 -3.05 6.99
N ASN A 156 -7.25 -3.14 7.35
CA ASN A 156 -7.80 -4.29 8.06
C ASN A 156 -8.84 -5.04 7.21
N GLY A 157 -8.86 -4.77 5.89
CA GLY A 157 -9.71 -5.44 4.93
C GLY A 157 -9.33 -6.91 4.76
N GLY A 158 -10.32 -7.77 4.52
CA GLY A 158 -10.10 -9.21 4.29
C GLY A 158 -9.34 -9.49 2.99
N GLU A 159 -9.29 -8.52 2.09
CA GLU A 159 -8.55 -8.52 0.83
C GLU A 159 -7.06 -8.21 1.00
N ARG A 160 -6.60 -7.83 2.21
CA ARG A 160 -5.21 -7.42 2.42
C ARG A 160 -4.25 -8.59 2.20
N ILE A 161 -3.26 -8.36 1.36
CA ILE A 161 -2.16 -9.32 1.14
C ILE A 161 -1.16 -9.21 2.29
N HIS A 162 -1.05 -10.26 3.09
CA HIS A 162 -0.17 -10.31 4.26
C HIS A 162 1.17 -11.00 3.99
N TRP A 163 1.23 -11.88 2.99
CA TRP A 163 2.37 -12.76 2.75
C TRP A 163 2.70 -12.81 1.25
N PRO A 164 3.95 -13.13 0.87
CA PRO A 164 4.27 -13.54 -0.49
C PRO A 164 3.46 -14.77 -0.89
N LEU A 165 2.86 -14.71 -2.07
CA LEU A 165 2.00 -15.76 -2.61
C LEU A 165 2.54 -16.22 -3.97
N LYS A 166 2.60 -17.53 -4.17
CA LYS A 166 2.94 -18.17 -5.44
C LYS A 166 1.71 -18.82 -6.04
N ARG A 167 1.51 -18.67 -7.34
CA ARG A 167 0.36 -19.23 -8.04
C ARG A 167 0.58 -20.73 -8.28
N VAL A 168 -0.39 -21.56 -7.90
CA VAL A 168 -0.35 -23.03 -8.11
C VAL A 168 -1.33 -23.53 -9.18
N GLY A 169 -2.35 -22.73 -9.53
CA GLY A 169 -3.32 -23.04 -10.58
C GLY A 169 -3.11 -22.26 -11.87
N LYS A 170 -4.06 -22.34 -12.81
CA LYS A 170 -4.05 -21.50 -14.03
C LYS A 170 -4.14 -20.00 -13.66
N ARG A 171 -3.59 -19.11 -14.50
CA ARG A 171 -3.73 -17.66 -14.30
C ARG A 171 -5.21 -17.29 -14.21
N GLY A 172 -5.59 -16.50 -13.21
CA GLY A 172 -6.98 -16.13 -12.92
C GLY A 172 -7.76 -17.12 -12.06
N SER A 173 -7.20 -18.28 -11.69
CA SER A 173 -7.93 -19.28 -10.87
C SER A 173 -8.03 -18.96 -9.38
N GLY A 174 -7.33 -17.93 -8.90
CA GLY A 174 -7.30 -17.56 -7.48
C GLY A 174 -6.61 -18.57 -6.56
N GLN A 175 -5.88 -19.54 -7.10
CA GLN A 175 -5.21 -20.58 -6.32
C GLN A 175 -3.76 -20.19 -6.01
N TRP A 176 -3.47 -20.03 -4.72
CA TRP A 176 -2.19 -19.54 -4.21
C TRP A 176 -1.65 -20.42 -3.09
N GLU A 177 -0.33 -20.56 -3.06
CA GLU A 177 0.40 -21.09 -1.92
C GLU A 177 1.24 -19.97 -1.28
N ARG A 178 1.41 -20.00 0.04
CA ARG A 178 2.28 -19.06 0.74
C ARG A 178 3.73 -19.49 0.57
N VAL A 179 4.60 -18.53 0.24
CA VAL A 179 6.06 -18.75 0.15
C VAL A 179 6.81 -17.77 1.05
N SER A 180 8.09 -18.04 1.31
CA SER A 180 8.96 -17.11 2.03
C SER A 180 9.36 -15.93 1.12
N TRP A 181 9.75 -14.81 1.72
CA TRP A 181 10.32 -13.68 0.97
C TRP A 181 11.59 -14.07 0.22
N GLU A 182 12.46 -14.88 0.83
CA GLU A 182 13.68 -15.37 0.19
C GLU A 182 13.36 -16.19 -1.07
N GLN A 183 12.41 -17.13 -0.97
CA GLN A 183 11.99 -17.93 -2.11
C GLN A 183 11.37 -17.05 -3.20
N ALA A 184 10.45 -16.16 -2.84
CA ALA A 184 9.81 -15.25 -3.81
C ALA A 184 10.84 -14.37 -4.54
N CYS A 185 11.77 -13.77 -3.81
CA CYS A 185 12.80 -12.91 -4.39
C CYS A 185 13.77 -13.69 -5.28
N ASN A 186 14.21 -14.89 -4.87
CA ASN A 186 15.12 -15.71 -5.67
C ASN A 186 14.44 -16.18 -6.96
N GLU A 187 13.22 -16.71 -6.88
CA GLU A 187 12.51 -17.17 -8.08
C GLU A 187 12.23 -16.02 -9.07
N VAL A 188 11.90 -14.83 -8.58
CA VAL A 188 11.75 -13.64 -9.43
C VAL A 188 13.08 -13.21 -10.04
N ALA A 189 14.16 -13.20 -9.26
CA ALA A 189 15.49 -12.83 -9.75
C ALA A 189 16.00 -13.81 -10.81
N ASP A 190 15.82 -15.12 -10.61
CA ASP A 190 16.18 -16.16 -11.57
C ASP A 190 15.40 -15.94 -12.88
N GLY A 191 14.09 -15.71 -12.81
CA GLY A 191 13.28 -15.44 -14.00
C GLY A 191 13.69 -14.16 -14.75
N ILE A 192 14.12 -13.11 -14.04
CA ILE A 192 14.68 -11.89 -14.65
C ILE A 192 16.00 -12.22 -15.35
N ILE A 193 16.91 -12.94 -14.69
CA ILE A 193 18.23 -13.28 -15.24
C ILE A 193 18.09 -14.16 -16.48
N ASP A 194 17.22 -15.17 -16.43
CA ASP A 194 16.97 -16.08 -17.55
C ASP A 194 16.43 -15.31 -18.76
N ALA A 195 15.43 -14.44 -18.57
CA ALA A 195 14.88 -13.60 -19.64
C ALA A 195 15.95 -12.69 -20.28
N ILE A 196 16.80 -12.08 -19.46
CA ILE A 196 17.90 -11.22 -19.93
C ILE A 196 18.93 -12.03 -20.73
N GLN A 197 19.28 -13.23 -20.27
CA GLN A 197 20.25 -14.09 -20.96
C GLN A 197 19.71 -14.64 -22.29
N GLU A 198 18.41 -14.96 -22.34
CA GLU A 198 17.78 -15.55 -23.53
C GLU A 198 17.40 -14.50 -24.58
N GLN A 199 16.85 -13.37 -24.17
CA GLN A 199 16.21 -12.39 -25.06
C GLN A 199 16.82 -10.98 -24.98
N GLY A 200 17.72 -10.73 -24.04
CA GLY A 200 18.28 -9.40 -23.79
C GLY A 200 17.50 -8.60 -22.74
N PRO A 201 18.10 -7.54 -22.18
CA PRO A 201 17.50 -6.71 -21.13
C PRO A 201 16.20 -5.99 -21.53
N GLU A 202 16.02 -5.72 -22.82
CA GLU A 202 14.81 -5.12 -23.39
C GLU A 202 13.56 -5.99 -23.25
N SER A 203 13.72 -7.28 -22.98
CA SER A 203 12.61 -8.20 -22.67
C SER A 203 11.91 -7.85 -21.35
N MET A 204 12.56 -7.07 -20.49
CA MET A 204 12.02 -6.62 -19.21
C MET A 204 11.27 -5.30 -19.37
N ILE A 205 9.94 -5.36 -19.26
CA ILE A 205 9.07 -4.18 -19.27
C ILE A 205 8.51 -3.88 -17.87
N ALA A 206 8.69 -2.65 -17.43
CA ALA A 206 8.05 -2.09 -16.25
C ALA A 206 6.93 -1.16 -16.68
N LEU A 207 5.69 -1.65 -16.53
CA LEU A 207 4.51 -0.79 -16.67
C LEU A 207 4.46 0.20 -15.51
N SER A 208 4.13 1.46 -15.81
CA SER A 208 4.09 2.48 -14.77
C SER A 208 2.88 2.29 -13.87
N GLY A 209 1.70 2.07 -14.46
CA GLY A 209 0.45 1.92 -13.74
C GLY A 209 0.03 3.18 -12.97
N CYS A 210 -1.27 3.35 -12.74
CA CYS A 210 -1.81 4.55 -12.10
C CYS A 210 -1.47 4.65 -10.60
N ASN A 211 -1.60 3.56 -9.85
CA ASN A 211 -1.65 3.63 -8.38
C ASN A 211 -0.33 3.24 -7.70
N MET A 212 0.65 4.14 -7.71
CA MET A 212 1.93 3.89 -7.06
C MET A 212 2.40 5.08 -6.22
N SER A 213 2.90 4.79 -5.02
CA SER A 213 3.55 5.82 -4.20
C SER A 213 4.82 6.34 -4.90
N THR A 214 5.22 7.57 -4.59
CA THR A 214 6.47 8.18 -5.10
C THR A 214 7.68 7.25 -4.92
N TRP A 215 7.73 6.54 -3.78
CA TRP A 215 8.78 5.58 -3.47
C TRP A 215 8.72 4.32 -4.35
N GLY A 216 7.52 3.83 -4.64
CA GLY A 216 7.32 2.71 -5.57
C GLY A 216 7.78 3.07 -6.98
N VAL A 217 7.37 4.25 -7.47
CA VAL A 217 7.76 4.72 -8.82
C VAL A 217 9.28 4.87 -8.92
N THR A 218 9.91 5.51 -7.93
CA THR A 218 11.36 5.74 -7.93
C THR A 218 12.14 4.44 -7.81
N GLY A 219 11.74 3.56 -6.90
CA GLY A 219 12.42 2.27 -6.67
C GLY A 219 12.34 1.36 -7.88
N ARG A 220 11.15 1.19 -8.46
CA ARG A 220 10.95 0.40 -9.67
C ARG A 220 11.73 0.97 -10.86
N THR A 221 11.56 2.26 -11.15
CA THR A 221 12.20 2.89 -12.31
C THR A 221 13.71 2.75 -12.24
N ARG A 222 14.29 2.96 -11.05
CA ARG A 222 15.72 2.76 -10.83
C ARG A 222 16.15 1.32 -11.08
N PHE A 223 15.43 0.34 -10.53
CA PHE A 223 15.75 -1.08 -10.70
C PHE A 223 15.75 -1.48 -12.18
N PHE A 224 14.68 -1.16 -12.91
CA PHE A 224 14.57 -1.52 -14.33
C PHE A 224 15.58 -0.77 -15.20
N SER A 225 15.85 0.51 -14.92
CA SER A 225 16.88 1.27 -15.63
C SER A 225 18.28 0.68 -15.43
N GLN A 226 18.58 0.12 -14.25
CA GLN A 226 19.89 -0.48 -13.96
C GLN A 226 20.12 -1.81 -14.69
N ILE A 227 19.06 -2.59 -14.92
CA ILE A 227 19.15 -3.85 -15.66
C ILE A 227 18.96 -3.68 -17.17
N GLY A 228 18.78 -2.45 -17.65
CA GLY A 228 18.55 -2.14 -19.07
C GLY A 228 17.13 -2.43 -19.57
N GLY A 229 16.17 -2.57 -18.65
CA GLY A 229 14.76 -2.78 -18.98
C GLY A 229 14.07 -1.51 -19.46
N ILE A 230 12.90 -1.68 -20.06
CA ILE A 230 12.07 -0.61 -20.60
C ILE A 230 11.06 -0.17 -19.54
N THR A 231 10.97 1.13 -19.30
CA THR A 231 9.88 1.73 -18.53
C THR A 231 8.99 2.52 -19.48
N THR A 232 7.68 2.29 -19.39
CA THR A 232 6.67 2.96 -20.20
C THR A 232 6.29 4.33 -19.64
N ASP A 233 5.79 5.21 -20.50
CA ASP A 233 5.27 6.51 -20.08
C ASP A 233 3.90 6.36 -19.43
N LEU A 234 3.77 6.84 -18.19
CA LEU A 234 2.55 6.74 -17.39
C LEU A 234 1.33 7.39 -18.06
N ASN A 235 1.52 8.58 -18.62
CA ASN A 235 0.40 9.36 -19.14
C ASN A 235 -0.06 8.82 -20.50
N ALA A 236 0.84 8.24 -21.27
CA ALA A 236 0.52 7.48 -22.47
C ALA A 236 -0.24 6.18 -22.14
N GLU A 237 0.14 5.47 -21.07
CA GLU A 237 -0.57 4.24 -20.64
C GLU A 237 -2.03 4.52 -20.24
N MET A 238 -2.28 5.65 -19.57
CA MET A 238 -3.61 6.02 -19.06
C MET A 238 -4.42 6.87 -20.03
N ASN A 239 -3.77 7.38 -21.08
CA ASN A 239 -4.34 8.34 -22.03
C ASN A 239 -4.69 9.72 -21.40
N ASP A 240 -3.94 10.12 -20.37
CA ASP A 240 -4.00 11.44 -19.74
C ASP A 240 -3.00 12.42 -20.37
N PHE A 241 -2.12 11.93 -21.25
CA PHE A 241 -1.25 12.78 -22.04
C PHE A 241 -2.09 13.70 -22.93
N SER A 242 -1.86 15.01 -22.83
CA SER A 242 -2.56 16.02 -23.63
C SER A 242 -1.73 16.43 -24.85
N PRO A 243 -1.82 15.70 -26.00
CA PRO A 243 -0.98 15.99 -27.17
C PRO A 243 -1.22 17.40 -27.72
N GLY A 244 -2.44 17.92 -27.62
CA GLY A 244 -2.76 19.28 -28.06
C GLY A 244 -1.95 20.36 -27.32
N HIS A 245 -1.80 20.25 -26.00
CA HIS A 245 -0.97 21.16 -25.21
C HIS A 245 0.50 21.06 -25.62
N TYR A 246 1.00 19.83 -25.76
CA TYR A 246 2.40 19.60 -26.12
C TYR A 246 2.73 20.12 -27.52
N LEU A 247 1.89 19.84 -28.51
CA LEU A 247 2.08 20.31 -29.89
C LEU A 247 1.98 21.83 -30.02
N THR A 248 1.14 22.47 -29.21
CA THR A 248 0.91 23.93 -29.29
C THR A 248 1.97 24.71 -28.53
N TYR A 249 2.30 24.29 -27.30
CA TYR A 249 3.13 25.06 -26.38
C TYR A 249 4.51 24.44 -26.12
N GLY A 250 4.78 23.23 -26.61
CA GLY A 250 6.01 22.49 -26.29
C GLY A 250 6.14 22.12 -24.81
N LYS A 251 5.02 22.12 -24.07
CA LYS A 251 4.96 21.85 -22.63
C LYS A 251 4.02 20.69 -22.34
N PHE A 252 4.43 19.84 -21.40
CA PHE A 252 3.70 18.64 -21.03
C PHE A 252 2.30 18.96 -20.46
N ASP A 253 2.22 19.83 -19.45
CA ASP A 253 0.94 20.20 -18.83
C ASP A 253 0.99 21.62 -18.21
N PRO A 254 0.74 22.67 -19.02
CA PRO A 254 0.83 24.06 -18.57
C PRO A 254 -0.50 24.57 -17.99
N VAL A 255 -1.00 23.96 -16.91
CA VAL A 255 -2.27 24.34 -16.26
C VAL A 255 -2.05 25.12 -14.97
N SER A 256 -3.03 25.96 -14.58
CA SER A 256 -3.06 26.66 -13.29
C SER A 256 -3.60 25.76 -12.17
N SER A 257 -3.34 26.17 -10.93
CA SER A 257 -3.94 25.56 -9.75
C SER A 257 -5.42 25.96 -9.58
N ILE A 258 -6.18 25.22 -8.78
CA ILE A 258 -7.65 25.40 -8.69
C ILE A 258 -8.04 26.73 -8.04
N ASP A 259 -7.20 27.30 -7.20
CA ASP A 259 -7.39 28.63 -6.61
C ASP A 259 -7.49 29.73 -7.67
N ASP A 260 -6.82 29.56 -8.82
CA ASP A 260 -6.91 30.49 -9.96
C ASP A 260 -8.33 30.58 -10.55
N TRP A 261 -9.18 29.58 -10.31
CA TRP A 261 -10.56 29.58 -10.82
C TRP A 261 -11.41 30.67 -10.17
N PHE A 262 -11.04 31.14 -8.98
CA PHE A 262 -11.74 32.22 -8.29
C PHE A 262 -11.48 33.60 -8.90
N HIS A 263 -10.48 33.72 -9.78
CA HIS A 263 -10.20 34.94 -10.54
C HIS A 263 -11.00 35.04 -11.84
N ALA A 264 -11.64 33.94 -12.28
CA ALA A 264 -12.37 33.91 -13.53
C ALA A 264 -13.80 34.47 -13.39
N ASP A 265 -14.16 35.45 -14.21
CA ASP A 265 -15.55 35.90 -14.35
C ASP A 265 -16.44 34.85 -15.04
N VAL A 266 -15.83 34.03 -15.89
CA VAL A 266 -16.49 32.96 -16.66
C VAL A 266 -15.55 31.77 -16.76
N PHE A 267 -16.06 30.58 -16.39
CA PHE A 267 -15.38 29.32 -16.63
C PHE A 267 -16.26 28.40 -17.46
N PHE A 268 -15.64 27.60 -18.34
CA PHE A 268 -16.33 26.61 -19.16
C PHE A 268 -15.87 25.21 -18.78
N ILE A 269 -16.79 24.40 -18.26
CA ILE A 269 -16.52 23.01 -17.94
C ILE A 269 -16.79 22.18 -19.19
N TRP A 270 -15.72 21.78 -19.87
CA TRP A 270 -15.80 20.99 -21.11
C TRP A 270 -15.31 19.57 -20.88
N PHE A 271 -16.19 18.58 -21.08
CA PHE A 271 -15.88 17.14 -20.92
C PHE A 271 -15.23 16.80 -19.57
N SER A 272 -15.62 17.51 -18.51
CA SER A 272 -15.09 17.32 -17.16
C SER A 272 -16.24 17.30 -16.15
N ASN A 273 -16.04 16.61 -15.03
CA ASN A 273 -17.01 16.50 -13.94
C ASN A 273 -16.34 16.74 -12.57
N PRO A 274 -15.98 17.99 -12.26
CA PRO A 274 -15.19 18.31 -11.06
C PRO A 274 -15.90 17.87 -9.77
N ALA A 275 -17.24 17.87 -9.73
CA ALA A 275 -18.01 17.41 -8.58
C ALA A 275 -17.70 15.95 -8.16
N PHE A 276 -17.19 15.12 -9.06
CA PHE A 276 -16.84 13.72 -8.77
C PHE A 276 -15.36 13.41 -8.94
N THR A 277 -14.67 14.09 -9.86
CA THR A 277 -13.26 13.82 -10.20
C THR A 277 -12.27 14.84 -9.63
N ARG A 278 -12.75 15.92 -9.01
CA ARG A 278 -11.98 16.96 -8.29
C ARG A 278 -12.74 17.41 -7.04
N ILE A 279 -13.08 16.44 -6.19
CA ILE A 279 -13.89 16.65 -4.97
C ILE A 279 -13.22 17.57 -3.94
N PRO A 280 -11.93 17.36 -3.59
CA PRO A 280 -11.19 18.29 -2.74
C PRO A 280 -10.96 19.61 -3.47
#